data_AF-A0AAN6C708-F1
#
_entry.id   AF-A0AAN6C708-F1
#
_cell.length_a   1.000
_cell.length_b   1.000
_cell.length_c   1.000
_cell.angle_alpha   90.00
_cell.angle_beta   90.00
_cell.angle_gamma   90.00
#
_symmetry.space_group_name_H-M   'P 1'
#
loop_
_entity.id
_entity.type
_entity.pdbx_description
1 polymer ?
#
loop_
_entity_poly.entity_id
_entity_poly.type
_entity_poly.pdbx_seq_one_letter_code
_entity_poly.pdbx_strand_id
1 'polypeptide(L)'
;MTSILDHIVILVSYQTLQSLPKLLESDLNVIDGGTHADGRTVNKLVIFSDGVYIELIAFQEALDPEERKKHRWGELEENTIVDWAYTLPDEKDFGTIQDRVKQSTSEVTYHDPVPGGRLRPDGVQLKWSVASAYSVSGQALQPGKVPFWCLDRTQRHLRVPYRKEDGSQPSYAKHPSGVIGVSSVSVFVPQTERDTIAQVYNGIHGSAAQEETWHFTVHSGSTQGKHLLKLDNSQNGQRRIHLTLIGQQSSPCNIEIVPGVVVGIDSDI
;
A
#
# COMPACT_ATOMS: atom_id res chain seq x y z
N MET A 1 -10.84 -13.39 -10.36
CA MET A 1 -10.99 -12.12 -9.61
C MET A 1 -9.65 -11.44 -9.61
N THR A 2 -9.61 -10.18 -10.05
CA THR A 2 -8.36 -9.40 -10.14
C THR A 2 -8.16 -8.62 -8.85
N SER A 3 -6.97 -8.68 -8.27
CA SER A 3 -6.62 -7.92 -7.07
C SER A 3 -6.66 -6.42 -7.35
N ILE A 4 -7.22 -5.65 -6.42
CA ILE A 4 -7.30 -4.19 -6.52
C ILE A 4 -6.21 -3.59 -5.63
N LEU A 5 -5.34 -2.75 -6.17
CA LEU A 5 -4.35 -1.99 -5.37
C LEU A 5 -5.10 -1.05 -4.42
N ASP A 6 -4.86 -1.21 -3.12
CA ASP A 6 -5.54 -0.43 -2.09
C ASP A 6 -4.71 0.81 -1.73
N HIS A 7 -3.50 0.60 -1.21
CA HIS A 7 -2.59 1.67 -0.83
C HIS A 7 -1.14 1.22 -0.71
N ILE A 8 -0.24 2.21 -0.69
CA ILE A 8 1.20 2.06 -0.42
C ILE A 8 1.48 2.60 0.98
N VAL A 9 2.27 1.89 1.78
CA VAL A 9 2.61 2.28 3.16
C VAL A 9 4.03 2.82 3.21
N ILE A 10 4.17 4.07 3.66
CA ILE A 10 5.46 4.70 3.95
C ILE A 10 5.51 4.95 5.46
N LEU A 11 6.42 4.24 6.13
CA LEU A 11 6.69 4.47 7.55
C LEU A 11 7.54 5.74 7.68
N VAL A 12 7.15 6.65 8.55
CA VAL A 12 7.86 7.89 8.86
C VAL A 12 7.95 8.09 10.37
N SER A 13 8.85 8.96 10.82
CA SER A 13 8.87 9.37 12.23
C SER A 13 7.60 10.13 12.60
N TYR A 14 7.23 10.12 13.88
CA TYR A 14 6.11 10.93 14.37
C TYR A 14 6.31 12.41 14.04
N GLN A 15 7.53 12.93 14.22
CA GLN A 15 7.87 14.33 13.98
C GLN A 15 7.76 14.70 12.49
N THR A 16 8.21 13.82 11.59
CA THR A 16 8.02 13.98 10.14
C THR A 16 6.54 14.01 9.78
N LEU A 17 5.71 13.17 10.41
CA LEU A 17 4.28 13.18 10.16
C LEU A 17 3.60 14.46 10.66
N GLN A 18 4.04 15.03 11.79
CA GLN A 18 3.50 16.30 12.31
C GLN A 18 3.92 17.50 11.45
N SER A 19 5.15 17.50 10.93
CA SER A 19 5.70 18.56 10.10
C SER A 19 6.26 17.97 8.82
N LEU A 20 5.40 17.88 7.81
CA LEU A 20 5.76 17.30 6.52
C LEU A 20 6.86 18.12 5.82
N PRO A 21 7.69 17.47 4.98
CA PRO A 21 8.68 18.18 4.18
C PRO A 21 8.01 19.17 3.23
N LYS A 22 8.54 20.39 3.15
CA LYS A 22 8.01 21.44 2.25
C LYS A 22 7.96 21.00 0.78
N LEU A 23 8.91 20.16 0.36
CA LEU A 23 8.97 19.63 -1.00
C LEU A 23 7.75 18.74 -1.29
N LEU A 24 7.36 17.88 -0.35
CA LEU A 24 6.13 17.09 -0.47
C LEU A 24 4.91 17.99 -0.61
N GLU A 25 4.81 19.03 0.23
CA GLU A 25 3.67 19.96 0.20
C GLU A 25 3.58 20.76 -1.10
N SER A 26 4.71 20.99 -1.79
CA SER A 26 4.71 21.63 -3.10
C SER A 26 4.29 20.70 -4.24
N ASP A 27 4.42 19.38 -4.08
CA ASP A 27 4.14 18.39 -5.13
C ASP A 27 2.80 17.68 -4.95
N LEU A 28 2.39 17.43 -3.70
CA LEU A 28 1.24 16.61 -3.35
C LEU A 28 0.43 17.24 -2.22
N ASN A 29 -0.90 17.28 -2.40
CA ASN A 29 -1.79 17.53 -1.28
C ASN A 29 -1.82 16.33 -0.32
N VAL A 30 -1.77 16.62 0.97
CA VAL A 30 -1.84 15.65 2.05
C VAL A 30 -3.01 16.01 2.97
N ILE A 31 -3.79 15.02 3.37
CA ILE A 31 -4.90 15.19 4.32
C ILE A 31 -4.66 14.38 5.60
N ASP A 32 -5.31 14.78 6.69
CA ASP A 32 -5.32 13.99 7.91
C ASP A 32 -6.07 12.67 7.71
N GLY A 33 -5.48 11.58 8.19
CA GLY A 33 -6.13 10.28 8.25
C GLY A 33 -6.79 10.06 9.61
N GLY A 34 -5.97 9.88 10.64
CA GLY A 34 -6.42 9.69 12.03
C GLY A 34 -5.60 8.67 12.83
N THR A 35 -6.09 8.29 14.01
CA THR A 35 -5.44 7.32 14.90
C THR A 35 -6.06 5.93 14.72
N HIS A 36 -5.21 4.92 14.49
CA HIS A 36 -5.67 3.53 14.34
C HIS A 36 -6.32 3.02 15.61
N ALA A 37 -7.25 2.07 15.46
CA ALA A 37 -8.13 1.61 16.54
C ALA A 37 -7.38 0.97 17.72
N ASP A 38 -6.16 0.45 17.50
CA ASP A 38 -5.28 -0.07 18.55
C ASP A 38 -4.51 1.01 19.30
N GLY A 39 -4.61 2.27 18.86
CA GLY A 39 -3.95 3.43 19.44
C GLY A 39 -2.44 3.52 19.17
N ARG A 40 -1.85 2.61 18.40
CA ARG A 40 -0.39 2.51 18.24
C ARG A 40 0.17 3.45 17.19
N THR A 41 -0.59 3.71 16.14
CA THR A 41 -0.13 4.49 14.98
C THR A 41 -1.15 5.54 14.57
N VAL A 42 -0.64 6.58 13.93
CA VAL A 42 -1.40 7.70 13.35
C VAL A 42 -0.93 7.90 11.90
N ASN A 43 -1.81 8.38 11.02
CA ASN A 43 -1.47 8.59 9.62
C ASN A 43 -1.99 9.90 9.02
N LYS A 44 -1.35 10.24 7.90
CA LYS A 44 -1.80 11.21 6.90
C LYS A 44 -1.84 10.52 5.53
N LEU A 45 -2.66 11.04 4.62
CA LEU A 45 -2.98 10.38 3.35
C LEU A 45 -2.70 11.29 2.17
N VAL A 46 -2.10 10.73 1.12
CA VAL A 46 -2.09 11.30 -0.23
C VAL A 46 -3.07 10.47 -1.05
N ILE A 47 -4.23 11.02 -1.39
CA ILE A 47 -5.29 10.29 -2.10
C ILE A 47 -5.25 10.64 -3.57
N PHE A 48 -5.15 9.63 -4.43
CA PHE A 48 -5.12 9.80 -5.88
C PHE A 48 -6.50 9.65 -6.52
N SER A 49 -6.64 10.18 -7.75
CA SER A 49 -7.87 10.10 -8.56
C SER A 49 -8.28 8.67 -8.89
N ASP A 50 -7.29 7.76 -8.97
CA ASP A 50 -7.50 6.35 -9.30
C ASP A 50 -8.09 5.53 -8.14
N GLY A 51 -8.20 6.12 -6.94
CA GLY A 51 -8.73 5.52 -5.73
C GLY A 51 -7.70 4.74 -4.90
N VAL A 52 -6.42 4.75 -5.31
CA VAL A 52 -5.28 4.33 -4.50
C VAL A 52 -4.83 5.53 -3.64
N TYR A 53 -4.18 5.26 -2.51
CA TYR A 53 -3.55 6.30 -1.70
C TYR A 53 -2.16 5.89 -1.19
N ILE A 54 -1.34 6.88 -0.84
CA ILE A 54 -0.14 6.66 -0.02
C ILE A 54 -0.53 6.95 1.43
N GLU A 55 -0.25 5.99 2.30
CA GLU A 55 -0.34 6.14 3.75
C GLU A 55 1.03 6.56 4.30
N LEU A 56 1.13 7.80 4.76
CA LEU A 56 2.22 8.21 5.63
C LEU A 56 1.83 7.80 7.05
N ILE A 57 2.47 6.77 7.59
CA ILE A 57 2.16 6.24 8.92
C ILE A 57 3.32 6.46 9.88
N ALA A 58 3.01 6.83 11.11
CA ALA A 58 3.96 6.90 12.21
C ALA A 58 3.43 6.17 13.44
N PHE A 59 4.33 5.65 14.26
CA PHE A 59 4.01 5.26 15.63
C PHE A 59 3.78 6.51 16.48
N GLN A 60 2.88 6.42 17.46
CA GLN A 60 2.67 7.51 18.41
C GLN A 60 3.98 7.84 19.14
N GLU A 61 4.24 9.13 19.39
CA GLU A 61 5.47 9.59 20.03
C GLU A 61 5.71 8.94 21.40
N ALA A 62 4.64 8.74 22.17
CA ALA A 62 4.69 8.15 23.51
C ALA A 62 4.46 6.63 23.51
N LEU A 63 4.48 5.96 22.35
CA LEU A 63 4.32 4.50 22.32
C LEU A 63 5.54 3.83 22.94
N ASP A 64 5.29 2.89 23.85
CA ASP A 64 6.35 2.08 24.45
C ASP A 64 7.15 1.32 23.35
N PRO A 65 8.49 1.34 23.37
CA PRO A 65 9.30 0.68 22.36
C PRO A 65 9.07 -0.84 22.24
N GLU A 66 8.75 -1.54 23.33
CA GLU A 66 8.43 -2.96 23.29
C GLU A 66 7.02 -3.20 22.72
N GLU A 67 6.07 -2.29 22.95
CA GLU A 67 4.79 -2.29 22.24
C GLU A 67 4.95 -1.99 20.75
N ARG A 68 5.84 -1.06 20.37
CA ARG A 68 6.18 -0.81 18.96
C ARG A 68 6.68 -2.08 18.28
N LYS A 69 7.62 -2.82 18.89
CA LYS A 69 8.17 -4.07 18.33
C LYS A 69 7.13 -5.16 18.08
N LYS A 70 6.01 -5.15 18.83
CA LYS A 70 4.89 -6.10 18.61
C LYS A 70 4.09 -5.79 17.34
N HIS A 71 4.24 -4.59 16.77
CA HIS A 71 3.60 -4.23 15.51
C HIS A 71 4.39 -4.78 14.32
N ARG A 72 3.71 -5.20 13.24
CA ARG A 72 4.34 -5.76 12.04
C ARG A 72 5.40 -4.86 11.40
N TRP A 73 5.25 -3.55 11.55
CA TRP A 73 6.18 -2.54 11.03
C TRP A 73 7.10 -1.96 12.12
N GLY A 74 7.06 -2.50 13.34
CA GLY A 74 7.69 -1.94 14.54
C GLY A 74 9.19 -1.76 14.43
N GLU A 75 9.84 -2.74 13.80
CA GLU A 75 11.30 -2.80 13.64
C GLU A 75 11.76 -2.37 12.24
N LEU A 76 10.86 -1.86 11.40
CA LEU A 76 11.21 -1.40 10.06
C LEU A 76 11.78 0.01 10.11
N GLU A 77 12.63 0.28 9.13
CA GLU A 77 13.25 1.58 8.93
C GLU A 77 12.19 2.64 8.58
N GLU A 78 12.27 3.77 9.28
CA GLU A 78 11.49 4.97 8.96
C GLU A 78 12.00 5.60 7.66
N ASN A 79 11.19 6.45 7.05
CA ASN A 79 11.41 7.02 5.72
C ASN A 79 11.69 5.94 4.66
N THR A 80 10.83 4.92 4.63
CA THR A 80 10.91 3.82 3.66
C THR A 80 9.50 3.40 3.24
N ILE A 81 9.35 2.98 1.97
CA ILE A 81 8.15 2.23 1.56
C ILE A 81 8.24 0.85 2.19
N VAL A 82 7.47 0.63 3.26
CA VAL A 82 7.60 -0.56 4.10
C VAL A 82 6.68 -1.69 3.65
N ASP A 83 5.58 -1.38 2.97
CA ASP A 83 4.54 -2.34 2.62
C ASP A 83 3.56 -1.78 1.57
N TRP A 84 2.65 -2.63 1.11
CA TRP A 84 1.47 -2.22 0.35
C TRP A 84 0.32 -3.21 0.53
N ALA A 85 -0.88 -2.75 0.23
CA ALA A 85 -2.09 -3.53 0.38
C ALA A 85 -2.80 -3.79 -0.95
N TYR A 86 -3.36 -5.00 -1.06
CA TYR A 86 -4.46 -5.28 -1.96
C TYR A 86 -5.80 -5.27 -1.21
N THR A 87 -6.87 -5.18 -1.98
CA THR A 87 -8.23 -5.34 -1.51
C THR A 87 -9.11 -6.02 -2.56
N LEU A 88 -10.36 -6.27 -2.18
CA LEU A 88 -11.38 -6.92 -2.99
C LEU A 88 -12.69 -6.11 -2.88
N PRO A 89 -13.58 -6.22 -3.88
CA PRO A 89 -14.92 -5.64 -3.77
C PRO A 89 -15.71 -6.16 -2.57
N ASP A 90 -15.50 -7.41 -2.16
CA ASP A 90 -16.18 -8.06 -1.04
C ASP A 90 -15.19 -8.93 -0.23
N GLU A 91 -15.19 -8.76 1.09
CA GLU A 91 -14.35 -9.52 2.03
C GLU A 91 -14.58 -11.04 1.91
N LYS A 92 -15.80 -11.49 1.58
CA LYS A 92 -16.13 -12.91 1.46
C LYS A 92 -15.31 -13.66 0.40
N ASP A 93 -14.80 -12.92 -0.58
CA ASP A 93 -14.05 -13.49 -1.69
C ASP A 93 -12.58 -13.78 -1.31
N PHE A 94 -12.13 -13.31 -0.14
CA PHE A 94 -10.76 -13.49 0.32
C PHE A 94 -10.35 -14.95 0.51
N GLY A 95 -11.27 -15.83 0.89
CA GLY A 95 -11.00 -17.28 0.97
C GLY A 95 -10.50 -17.86 -0.35
N THR A 96 -10.99 -17.33 -1.49
CA THR A 96 -10.52 -17.75 -2.82
C THR A 96 -9.07 -17.33 -3.08
N ILE A 97 -8.59 -16.23 -2.48
CA ILE A 97 -7.16 -15.86 -2.53
C ILE A 97 -6.34 -16.81 -1.66
N GLN A 98 -6.79 -17.07 -0.42
CA GLN A 98 -6.11 -17.98 0.50
C GLN A 98 -5.91 -19.36 -0.15
N ASP A 99 -6.96 -19.90 -0.77
CA ASP A 99 -6.91 -21.21 -1.43
C ASP A 99 -5.96 -21.23 -2.63
N ARG A 100 -6.00 -20.19 -3.48
CA ARG A 100 -5.09 -20.11 -4.64
C ARG A 100 -3.63 -19.98 -4.23
N VAL A 101 -3.32 -19.22 -3.20
CA VAL A 101 -1.94 -19.11 -2.66
C VAL A 101 -1.48 -20.44 -2.07
N LYS A 102 -2.33 -21.13 -1.31
CA LYS A 102 -2.02 -22.48 -0.79
C LYS A 102 -1.80 -23.52 -1.90
N GLN A 103 -2.46 -23.36 -3.04
CA GLN A 103 -2.28 -24.24 -4.20
C GLN A 103 -1.02 -23.88 -5.00
N SER A 104 -0.58 -22.61 -4.99
CA SER A 104 0.56 -22.16 -5.78
C SER A 104 1.91 -22.36 -5.08
N THR A 105 1.94 -22.38 -3.75
CA THR A 105 3.15 -22.64 -2.96
C THR A 105 2.83 -23.42 -1.67
N SER A 106 3.77 -24.25 -1.24
CA SER A 106 3.72 -24.98 0.03
C SER A 106 4.38 -24.23 1.20
N GLU A 107 4.95 -23.05 0.96
CA GLU A 107 5.76 -22.33 1.95
C GLU A 107 5.02 -21.18 2.63
N VAL A 108 4.09 -20.54 1.93
CA VAL A 108 3.41 -19.31 2.36
C VAL A 108 1.89 -19.49 2.36
N THR A 109 1.24 -18.90 3.36
CA THR A 109 -0.21 -18.83 3.44
C THR A 109 -0.66 -17.46 3.95
N TYR A 110 -1.94 -17.13 3.76
CA TYR A 110 -2.57 -15.98 4.40
C TYR A 110 -3.48 -16.46 5.52
N HIS A 111 -3.31 -15.90 6.72
CA HIS A 111 -4.21 -16.14 7.84
C HIS A 111 -5.55 -15.42 7.64
N ASP A 112 -6.54 -15.80 8.46
CA ASP A 112 -7.85 -15.17 8.43
C ASP A 112 -7.78 -13.67 8.75
N PRO A 113 -8.62 -12.84 8.10
CA PRO A 113 -8.60 -11.40 8.33
C PRO A 113 -8.95 -11.05 9.78
N VAL A 114 -8.11 -10.24 10.42
CA VAL A 114 -8.35 -9.71 11.76
C VAL A 114 -8.99 -8.32 11.69
N PRO A 115 -9.92 -7.95 12.59
CA PRO A 115 -10.52 -6.63 12.58
C PRO A 115 -9.50 -5.50 12.75
N GLY A 116 -9.63 -4.47 11.93
CA GLY A 116 -8.88 -3.22 12.00
C GLY A 116 -9.79 -2.01 11.89
N GLY A 117 -9.22 -0.82 12.05
CA GLY A 117 -9.98 0.42 11.99
C GLY A 117 -9.18 1.65 12.31
N ARG A 118 -9.79 2.82 12.10
CA ARG A 118 -9.24 4.13 12.47
C ARG A 118 -10.37 5.07 12.85
N LEU A 119 -10.10 5.94 13.82
CA LEU A 119 -10.97 7.05 14.15
C LEU A 119 -10.53 8.28 13.38
N ARG A 120 -11.44 8.84 12.57
CA ARG A 120 -11.22 10.11 11.87
C ARG A 120 -11.29 11.30 12.84
N PRO A 121 -10.72 12.46 12.48
CA PRO A 121 -10.81 13.67 13.30
C PRO A 121 -12.24 14.14 13.62
N ASP A 122 -13.21 13.81 12.75
CA ASP A 122 -14.64 14.12 12.94
C ASP A 122 -15.40 13.08 13.77
N GLY A 123 -14.72 12.08 14.34
CA GLY A 123 -15.30 11.05 15.19
C GLY A 123 -15.93 9.87 14.43
N VAL A 124 -15.89 9.86 13.09
CA VAL A 124 -16.38 8.72 12.31
C VAL A 124 -15.43 7.54 12.47
N GLN A 125 -15.97 6.40 12.94
CA GLN A 125 -15.23 5.15 13.09
C GLN A 125 -15.23 4.37 11.77
N LEU A 126 -14.04 4.18 11.21
CA LEU A 126 -13.81 3.35 10.03
C LEU A 126 -13.41 1.94 10.45
N LYS A 127 -13.96 0.94 9.78
CA LYS A 127 -13.71 -0.49 10.04
C LYS A 127 -13.30 -1.21 8.76
N TRP A 128 -12.33 -2.10 8.90
CA TRP A 128 -11.89 -3.04 7.86
C TRP A 128 -11.40 -4.33 8.52
N SER A 129 -10.92 -5.27 7.73
CA SER A 129 -10.12 -6.39 8.23
C SER A 129 -8.78 -6.46 7.50
N VAL A 130 -7.78 -7.00 8.18
CA VAL A 130 -6.42 -7.13 7.70
C VAL A 130 -6.02 -8.59 7.66
N ALA A 131 -5.53 -9.07 6.52
CA ALA A 131 -4.87 -10.38 6.43
C ALA A 131 -3.42 -10.23 5.98
N SER A 132 -2.53 -10.94 6.67
CA SER A 132 -1.09 -10.92 6.42
C SER A 132 -0.60 -12.29 6.02
N ALA A 133 0.53 -12.32 5.30
CA ALA A 133 1.19 -13.55 4.91
C ALA A 133 2.03 -14.12 6.06
N TYR A 134 2.00 -15.45 6.19
CA TYR A 134 2.77 -16.23 7.14
C TYR A 134 3.41 -17.41 6.43
N SER A 135 4.52 -17.89 6.96
CA SER A 135 5.02 -19.20 6.58
C SER A 135 4.02 -20.25 7.01
N VAL A 136 4.00 -21.40 6.34
CA VAL A 136 3.19 -22.55 6.80
C VAL A 136 3.57 -23.03 8.20
N SER A 137 4.77 -22.70 8.69
CA SER A 137 5.21 -22.95 10.07
C SER A 137 4.67 -21.93 11.09
N GLY A 138 3.89 -20.94 10.65
CA GLY A 138 3.23 -19.95 11.51
C GLY A 138 4.07 -18.70 11.83
N GLN A 139 5.19 -18.48 11.13
CA GLN A 139 6.00 -17.27 11.30
C GLN A 139 5.51 -16.17 10.36
N ALA A 140 5.34 -14.94 10.86
CA ALA A 140 4.96 -13.81 10.01
C ALA A 140 6.02 -13.57 8.94
N LEU A 141 5.60 -13.41 7.68
CA LEU A 141 6.53 -12.99 6.64
C LEU A 141 6.96 -11.54 6.89
N GLN A 142 8.22 -11.24 6.58
CA GLN A 142 8.72 -9.88 6.62
C GLN A 142 7.90 -8.98 5.67
N PRO A 143 7.41 -7.82 6.13
CA PRO A 143 6.66 -6.88 5.30
C PRO A 143 7.41 -6.41 4.06
N GLY A 144 6.64 -6.09 3.01
CA GLY A 144 7.18 -5.58 1.77
C GLY A 144 7.80 -6.62 0.83
N LYS A 145 7.54 -7.92 1.06
CA LYS A 145 7.85 -9.01 0.12
C LYS A 145 6.63 -9.46 -0.68
N VAL A 146 5.48 -9.51 -0.01
CA VAL A 146 4.15 -9.78 -0.56
C VAL A 146 3.16 -8.81 0.08
N PRO A 147 2.04 -8.46 -0.59
CA PRO A 147 1.07 -7.52 -0.04
C PRO A 147 0.40 -8.09 1.19
N PHE A 148 -0.13 -7.20 2.04
CA PHE A 148 -1.22 -7.58 2.92
C PHE A 148 -2.56 -7.25 2.27
N TRP A 149 -3.65 -7.69 2.90
CA TRP A 149 -5.00 -7.42 2.44
C TRP A 149 -5.68 -6.47 3.40
N CYS A 150 -6.30 -5.41 2.87
CA CYS A 150 -7.10 -4.44 3.62
C CYS A 150 -8.52 -4.47 3.07
N LEU A 151 -9.43 -5.20 3.74
CA LEU A 151 -10.76 -5.52 3.23
C LEU A 151 -11.79 -4.59 3.91
N ASP A 152 -12.41 -3.71 3.13
CA ASP A 152 -13.34 -2.70 3.63
C ASP A 152 -14.59 -3.33 4.27
N ARG A 153 -14.89 -2.96 5.52
CA ARG A 153 -16.18 -3.26 6.18
C ARG A 153 -17.07 -2.03 6.32
N THR A 154 -16.46 -0.85 6.31
CA THR A 154 -17.13 0.43 6.13
C THR A 154 -17.09 0.80 4.65
N GLN A 155 -18.07 1.57 4.16
CA GLN A 155 -18.08 2.02 2.77
C GLN A 155 -16.79 2.76 2.43
N ARG A 156 -16.08 2.29 1.39
CA ARG A 156 -14.75 2.78 1.03
C ARG A 156 -14.66 4.30 0.93
N HIS A 157 -15.65 4.96 0.33
CA HIS A 157 -15.62 6.41 0.13
C HIS A 157 -15.52 7.20 1.45
N LEU A 158 -15.87 6.59 2.60
CA LEU A 158 -15.67 7.19 3.92
C LEU A 158 -14.21 7.08 4.40
N ARG A 159 -13.50 6.01 3.99
CA ARG A 159 -12.08 5.76 4.29
C ARG A 159 -11.15 6.47 3.31
N VAL A 160 -11.51 6.44 2.03
CA VAL A 160 -10.75 6.99 0.89
C VAL A 160 -11.72 7.81 0.03
N PRO A 161 -11.98 9.09 0.36
CA PRO A 161 -12.92 9.93 -0.38
C PRO A 161 -12.29 10.47 -1.68
N TYR A 162 -11.90 9.61 -2.63
CA TYR A 162 -11.25 10.03 -3.89
C TYR A 162 -12.20 10.63 -4.93
N ARG A 163 -13.50 10.52 -4.72
CA ARG A 163 -14.56 11.03 -5.60
C ARG A 163 -15.72 11.55 -4.73
N LYS A 164 -16.30 12.68 -5.10
CA LYS A 164 -17.49 13.25 -4.47
C LYS A 164 -18.76 12.54 -4.94
N GLU A 165 -19.87 12.75 -4.23
CA GLU A 165 -21.17 12.17 -4.58
C GLU A 165 -21.65 12.58 -5.99
N ASP A 166 -21.33 13.80 -6.44
CA ASP A 166 -21.64 14.32 -7.77
C ASP A 166 -20.70 13.78 -8.89
N GLY A 167 -19.80 12.85 -8.53
CA GLY A 167 -18.82 12.26 -9.45
C GLY A 167 -17.58 13.12 -9.69
N SER A 168 -17.55 14.36 -9.19
CA SER A 168 -16.40 15.25 -9.34
C SER A 168 -15.26 14.82 -8.41
N GLN A 169 -14.04 15.19 -8.81
CA GLN A 169 -12.84 14.92 -8.02
C GLN A 169 -12.66 15.98 -6.92
N PRO A 170 -12.37 15.59 -5.67
CA PRO A 170 -12.06 16.53 -4.60
C PRO A 170 -10.74 17.26 -4.86
N SER A 171 -10.60 18.47 -4.34
CA SER A 171 -9.42 19.30 -4.52
C SER A 171 -8.15 18.64 -3.99
N TYR A 172 -8.22 17.93 -2.87
CA TYR A 172 -7.07 17.22 -2.29
C TYR A 172 -6.58 16.03 -3.12
N ALA A 173 -7.37 15.52 -4.07
CA ALA A 173 -6.89 14.50 -5.01
C ALA A 173 -6.29 15.10 -6.29
N LYS A 174 -6.32 16.44 -6.46
CA LYS A 174 -5.73 17.16 -7.58
C LYS A 174 -4.38 17.73 -7.18
N HIS A 175 -3.33 16.94 -7.35
CA HIS A 175 -1.99 17.28 -6.87
C HIS A 175 -1.31 18.35 -7.74
N PRO A 176 -0.55 19.29 -7.14
CA PRO A 176 0.23 20.28 -7.89
C PRO A 176 1.20 19.68 -8.91
N SER A 177 1.78 18.52 -8.59
CA SER A 177 2.66 17.76 -9.49
C SER A 177 1.96 17.18 -10.71
N GLY A 178 0.62 17.20 -10.79
CA GLY A 178 -0.14 16.56 -11.85
C GLY A 178 -0.24 15.03 -11.73
N VAL A 179 0.25 14.45 -10.63
CA VAL A 179 0.09 13.02 -10.35
C VAL A 179 -1.38 12.67 -10.14
N ILE A 180 -1.82 11.56 -10.72
CA ILE A 180 -3.22 11.11 -10.69
C ILE A 180 -3.44 9.70 -10.15
N GLY A 181 -2.38 8.91 -9.97
CA GLY A 181 -2.50 7.50 -9.60
C GLY A 181 -1.18 6.73 -9.52
N VAL A 182 -1.25 5.40 -9.42
CA VAL A 182 -0.10 4.49 -9.35
C VAL A 182 0.10 3.72 -10.65
N SER A 183 1.26 3.85 -11.28
CA SER A 183 1.60 3.16 -12.55
C SER A 183 2.15 1.77 -12.28
N SER A 184 3.09 1.64 -11.35
CA SER A 184 3.66 0.34 -10.99
C SER A 184 4.22 0.27 -9.58
N VAL A 185 4.22 -0.95 -9.04
CA VAL A 185 4.88 -1.34 -7.79
C VAL A 185 5.93 -2.40 -8.13
N SER A 186 7.20 -2.04 -8.02
CA SER A 186 8.32 -2.95 -8.24
C SER A 186 8.87 -3.45 -6.90
N VAL A 187 8.88 -4.75 -6.72
CA VAL A 187 9.28 -5.44 -5.49
C VAL A 187 10.59 -6.15 -5.76
N PHE A 188 11.59 -5.89 -4.93
CA PHE A 188 12.90 -6.52 -4.99
C PHE A 188 13.06 -7.40 -3.77
N VAL A 189 13.43 -8.67 -3.95
CA VAL A 189 13.63 -9.65 -2.87
C VAL A 189 14.97 -10.37 -3.02
N PRO A 190 15.52 -10.97 -1.95
CA PRO A 190 16.71 -11.82 -2.09
C PRO A 190 16.47 -12.92 -3.13
N GLN A 191 17.49 -13.25 -3.93
CA GLN A 191 17.36 -14.27 -4.98
C GLN A 191 16.87 -15.62 -4.43
N THR A 192 17.27 -15.97 -3.20
CA THR A 192 16.87 -17.19 -2.51
C THR A 192 15.37 -17.27 -2.21
N GLU A 193 14.64 -16.15 -2.23
CA GLU A 193 13.21 -16.09 -1.95
C GLU A 193 12.37 -15.84 -3.19
N ARG A 194 12.98 -15.46 -4.33
CA ARG A 194 12.27 -14.98 -5.52
C ARG A 194 11.23 -15.97 -6.03
N ASP A 195 11.58 -17.25 -6.15
CA ASP A 195 10.68 -18.26 -6.71
C ASP A 195 9.45 -18.48 -5.83
N THR A 196 9.64 -18.61 -4.52
CA THR A 196 8.56 -18.72 -3.53
C THR A 196 7.64 -17.50 -3.59
N ILE A 197 8.21 -16.30 -3.66
CA ILE A 197 7.46 -15.05 -3.73
C ILE A 197 6.69 -14.93 -5.07
N ALA A 198 7.29 -15.34 -6.19
CA ALA A 198 6.61 -15.40 -7.49
C ALA A 198 5.41 -16.36 -7.45
N GLN A 199 5.54 -17.52 -6.82
CA GLN A 199 4.43 -18.45 -6.63
C GLN A 199 3.30 -17.84 -5.81
N VAL A 200 3.60 -17.05 -4.76
CA VAL A 200 2.56 -16.33 -4.00
C VAL A 200 1.80 -15.37 -4.92
N TYR A 201 2.50 -14.59 -5.75
CA TYR A 201 1.84 -13.69 -6.70
C TYR A 201 1.00 -14.43 -7.73
N ASN A 202 1.47 -15.57 -8.23
CA ASN A 202 0.67 -16.42 -9.12
C ASN A 202 -0.65 -16.85 -8.47
N GLY A 203 -0.63 -17.18 -7.16
CA GLY A 203 -1.84 -17.47 -6.39
C GLY A 203 -2.76 -16.25 -6.25
N ILE A 204 -2.20 -15.10 -5.89
CA ILE A 204 -2.94 -13.84 -5.74
C ILE A 204 -3.66 -13.45 -7.05
N HIS A 205 -2.92 -13.44 -8.16
CA HIS A 205 -3.43 -13.00 -9.46
C HIS A 205 -4.16 -14.11 -10.22
N GLY A 206 -4.04 -15.38 -9.78
CA GLY A 206 -4.73 -16.53 -10.35
C GLY A 206 -4.11 -17.09 -11.63
N SER A 207 -2.94 -16.61 -12.04
CA SER A 207 -2.21 -17.08 -13.21
C SER A 207 -0.71 -16.87 -13.04
N ALA A 208 0.09 -17.70 -13.72
CA ALA A 208 1.51 -17.46 -13.86
C ALA A 208 1.78 -16.13 -14.57
N ALA A 209 2.75 -15.36 -14.08
CA ALA A 209 3.22 -14.17 -14.78
C ALA A 209 4.04 -14.51 -16.03
N GLN A 210 4.05 -13.57 -16.97
CA GLN A 210 5.14 -13.47 -17.94
C GLN A 210 6.19 -12.51 -17.36
N GLU A 211 7.45 -12.93 -17.33
CA GLU A 211 8.58 -12.10 -16.85
C GLU A 211 8.36 -11.53 -15.43
N GLU A 212 7.73 -12.31 -14.55
CA GLU A 212 7.41 -11.92 -13.16
C GLU A 212 6.74 -10.56 -13.03
N THR A 213 5.81 -10.32 -13.96
CA THR A 213 4.96 -9.15 -14.01
C THR A 213 3.49 -9.57 -13.95
N TRP A 214 2.75 -8.96 -13.02
CA TRP A 214 1.30 -9.14 -12.85
C TRP A 214 0.57 -7.82 -12.99
N HIS A 215 -0.70 -7.89 -13.42
CA HIS A 215 -1.56 -6.72 -13.48
C HIS A 215 -2.44 -6.63 -12.23
N PHE A 216 -2.53 -5.41 -11.68
CA PHE A 216 -3.55 -5.06 -10.71
C PHE A 216 -4.61 -4.16 -11.35
N THR A 217 -5.72 -3.99 -10.65
CA THR A 217 -6.73 -2.97 -10.97
C THR A 217 -6.75 -1.90 -9.87
N VAL A 218 -7.42 -0.79 -10.13
CA VAL A 218 -7.57 0.33 -9.18
C VAL A 218 -9.04 0.61 -8.94
N HIS A 219 -9.37 1.19 -7.78
CA HIS A 219 -10.77 1.35 -7.35
C HIS A 219 -11.64 2.21 -8.26
N SER A 220 -11.06 3.20 -8.91
CA SER A 220 -11.78 4.03 -9.89
C SER A 220 -12.18 3.28 -11.17
N GLY A 221 -11.58 2.10 -11.42
CA GLY A 221 -11.66 1.41 -12.70
C GLY A 221 -10.86 2.08 -13.81
N SER A 222 -10.02 3.08 -13.50
CA SER A 222 -9.14 3.72 -14.47
C SER A 222 -8.25 2.70 -15.18
N THR A 223 -8.03 2.93 -16.47
CA THR A 223 -7.07 2.18 -17.30
C THR A 223 -5.87 3.05 -17.70
N GLN A 224 -5.76 4.25 -17.13
CA GLN A 224 -4.61 5.13 -17.34
C GLN A 224 -3.41 4.58 -16.55
N GLY A 225 -2.25 4.46 -17.21
CA GLY A 225 -1.05 3.89 -16.61
C GLY A 225 -0.89 2.40 -16.86
N LYS A 226 0.24 1.84 -16.42
CA LYS A 226 0.61 0.44 -16.73
C LYS A 226 -0.08 -0.57 -15.81
N HIS A 227 -0.38 -0.16 -14.57
CA HIS A 227 -0.94 -0.98 -13.49
C HIS A 227 -0.23 -2.32 -13.27
N LEU A 228 1.10 -2.25 -13.11
CA LEU A 228 1.97 -3.42 -12.99
C LEU A 228 2.52 -3.62 -11.59
N LEU A 229 2.44 -4.85 -11.11
CA LEU A 229 3.30 -5.36 -10.06
C LEU A 229 4.46 -6.11 -10.72
N LYS A 230 5.70 -5.78 -10.35
CA LYS A 230 6.91 -6.44 -10.88
C LYS A 230 7.71 -7.05 -9.74
N LEU A 231 8.23 -8.25 -9.92
CA LEU A 231 9.13 -8.89 -8.97
C LEU A 231 10.52 -9.07 -9.58
N ASP A 232 11.55 -8.60 -8.86
CA ASP A 232 12.94 -8.75 -9.30
C ASP A 232 13.88 -9.12 -8.14
N ASN A 233 15.13 -9.47 -8.49
CA ASN A 233 16.18 -9.75 -7.54
C ASN A 233 16.71 -8.45 -6.94
N SER A 234 16.87 -8.46 -5.62
CA SER A 234 17.64 -7.44 -4.93
C SER A 234 19.13 -7.60 -5.20
N GLN A 235 19.80 -6.49 -5.51
CA GLN A 235 21.25 -6.47 -5.74
C GLN A 235 22.06 -6.60 -4.44
N ASN A 236 21.52 -6.15 -3.31
CA ASN A 236 22.20 -6.15 -2.00
C ASN A 236 21.64 -7.22 -1.05
N GLY A 237 20.78 -8.12 -1.56
CA GLY A 237 20.12 -9.14 -0.75
C GLY A 237 19.10 -8.60 0.24
N GLN A 238 18.71 -7.32 0.16
CA GLN A 238 17.67 -6.74 1.01
C GLN A 238 16.39 -6.49 0.22
N ARG A 239 15.25 -6.71 0.87
CA ARG A 239 13.96 -6.37 0.27
C ARG A 239 13.84 -4.87 0.02
N ARG A 240 13.21 -4.48 -1.07
CA ARG A 240 12.91 -3.07 -1.38
C ARG A 240 11.64 -2.97 -2.22
N ILE A 241 10.90 -1.87 -2.06
CA ILE A 241 9.81 -1.49 -2.96
C ILE A 241 10.21 -0.21 -3.69
N HIS A 242 9.94 -0.15 -4.99
CA HIS A 242 9.98 1.07 -5.79
C HIS A 242 8.59 1.36 -6.34
N LEU A 243 8.14 2.60 -6.16
CA LEU A 243 6.85 3.07 -6.63
C LEU A 243 7.06 3.97 -7.84
N THR A 244 6.24 3.75 -8.86
CA THR A 244 6.10 4.66 -10.00
C THR A 244 4.66 5.15 -10.06
N LEU A 245 4.48 6.46 -10.03
CA LEU A 245 3.18 7.13 -10.10
C LEU A 245 2.84 7.47 -11.55
N ILE A 246 1.58 7.78 -11.79
CA ILE A 246 1.07 8.26 -13.07
C ILE A 246 1.01 9.78 -13.00
N GLY A 247 1.70 10.46 -13.92
CA GLY A 247 1.68 11.90 -14.09
C GLY A 247 1.03 12.33 -15.40
N GLN A 248 0.84 13.62 -15.53
CA GLN A 248 0.50 14.28 -16.79
C GLN A 248 1.78 14.69 -17.51
N GLN A 249 1.69 15.10 -18.78
CA GLN A 249 2.84 15.58 -19.54
C GLN A 249 3.68 16.69 -18.86
N SER A 250 3.07 17.52 -18.00
CA SER A 250 3.76 18.57 -17.24
C SER A 250 4.34 18.11 -15.90
N SER A 251 4.12 16.85 -15.50
CA SER A 251 4.61 16.32 -14.24
C SER A 251 6.14 16.20 -14.24
N PRO A 252 6.80 16.36 -13.07
CA PRO A 252 8.22 16.07 -12.95
C PRO A 252 8.48 14.57 -13.15
N CYS A 253 9.72 14.18 -13.48
CA CYS A 253 10.08 12.77 -13.69
C CYS A 253 10.07 11.93 -12.38
N ASN A 254 10.18 12.59 -11.23
CA ASN A 254 10.13 11.98 -9.91
C ASN A 254 9.73 13.03 -8.87
N ILE A 255 9.29 12.55 -7.71
CA ILE A 255 9.03 13.37 -6.51
C ILE A 255 9.65 12.69 -5.29
N GLU A 256 10.08 13.48 -4.33
CA GLU A 256 10.55 12.98 -3.04
C GLU A 256 9.43 13.13 -2.00
N ILE A 257 8.93 12.01 -1.50
CA ILE A 257 7.79 12.00 -0.56
C ILE A 257 8.26 12.41 0.84
N VAL A 258 9.35 11.79 1.29
CA VAL A 258 10.08 12.09 2.53
C VAL A 258 11.57 11.90 2.27
N PRO A 259 12.47 12.46 3.10
CA PRO A 259 13.91 12.37 2.85
C PRO A 259 14.36 10.94 2.53
N GLY A 260 14.91 10.73 1.33
CA GLY A 260 15.40 9.44 0.83
C GLY A 260 14.36 8.57 0.11
N VAL A 261 13.06 8.90 0.15
CA VAL A 261 11.99 8.17 -0.55
C VAL A 261 11.59 8.91 -1.82
N VAL A 262 12.33 8.62 -2.88
CA VAL A 262 12.06 9.13 -4.23
C VAL A 262 11.23 8.11 -5.02
N VAL A 263 10.11 8.58 -5.59
CA VAL A 263 9.22 7.78 -6.43
C VAL A 263 9.24 8.33 -7.86
N GLY A 264 9.27 7.42 -8.84
CA GLY A 264 9.26 7.81 -10.25
C GLY A 264 7.87 8.27 -10.69
N ILE A 265 7.80 9.02 -11.78
CA ILE A 265 6.54 9.42 -12.42
C ILE A 265 6.61 9.05 -13.90
N ASP A 266 5.60 8.31 -14.34
CA ASP A 266 5.34 7.96 -15.72
C ASP A 266 4.41 9.01 -16.32
N SER A 267 4.92 9.86 -17.22
CA SER A 267 4.21 11.03 -17.77
C SER A 267 3.68 10.79 -19.18
N ASP A 268 3.56 9.53 -19.58
CA ASP A 268 3.12 9.12 -20.93
C ASP A 268 1.58 9.23 -21.13
N ILE A 269 0.88 10.06 -20.33
CA ILE A 269 -0.59 10.23 -20.34
C ILE A 269 -0.99 11.67 -20.65
#